data_AF-A0A1V6KIN9-F1
#
_entry.id   AF-A0A1V6KIN9-F1
#
_cell.length_a   1.000
_cell.length_b   1.000
_cell.length_c   1.000
_cell.angle_alpha   90.00
_cell.angle_beta   90.00
_cell.angle_gamma   90.00
#
_symmetry.space_group_name_H-M   'P 1'
#
loop_
_entity.id
_entity.type
_entity.pdbx_description
1 polymer ?
#
loop_
_entity_poly.entity_id
_entity_poly.type
_entity_poly.pdbx_seq_one_letter_code
_entity_poly.pdbx_strand_id
1 'polypeptide(L)'
;MEIELRILHLCRNIDYVHIDEPLIIAAKALSDILCCQSELLLEFEEEGLSTMTEDGPKVFDTLEPSAVYRLAESKYIEQTALNNIDLGRTSPFSLGIGEYIFCQQDMDCTEGEWRLKSLLEEAIREVWWQRVECEGSWFLRLVPEDDRVAVQALRRMKAK
;
A
#
# COMPACT_ATOMS: atom_id res chain seq x y z
N MET A 1 15.17 -9.32 -9.84
CA MET A 1 15.14 -8.00 -10.51
C MET A 1 15.81 -7.05 -9.52
N GLU A 2 16.69 -6.14 -9.95
CA GLU A 2 17.29 -5.20 -9.00
C GLU A 2 16.30 -4.06 -8.78
N ILE A 3 15.82 -3.90 -7.54
CA ILE A 3 15.00 -2.75 -7.15
C ILE A 3 15.90 -1.70 -6.51
N GLU A 4 15.57 -0.43 -6.74
CA GLU A 4 16.25 0.69 -6.11
C GLU A 4 15.37 1.23 -4.99
N LEU A 5 15.86 1.19 -3.75
CA LEU A 5 15.21 1.88 -2.64
C LEU A 5 15.43 3.38 -2.77
N ARG A 6 14.33 4.12 -2.71
CA ARG A 6 14.29 5.58 -2.75
C ARG A 6 13.63 6.11 -1.48
N ILE A 7 13.92 7.37 -1.16
CA ILE A 7 13.26 8.05 -0.04
C ILE A 7 12.17 8.95 -0.61
N LEU A 8 10.93 8.73 -0.18
CA LEU A 8 9.80 9.59 -0.43
C LEU A 8 9.64 10.54 0.77
N HIS A 9 9.82 11.84 0.52
CA HIS A 9 9.51 12.89 1.49
C HIS A 9 8.06 13.32 1.31
N LEU A 10 7.18 12.82 2.17
CA LEU A 10 5.77 13.16 2.12
C LEU A 10 5.52 14.47 2.87
N CYS A 11 5.32 15.56 2.13
CA CYS A 11 5.15 16.91 2.69
C CYS A 11 3.71 17.24 3.13
N ARG A 12 2.73 16.38 2.83
CA ARG A 12 1.33 16.53 3.21
C ARG A 12 0.72 15.17 3.49
N ASN A 13 -0.24 15.11 4.40
CA ASN A 13 -0.99 13.88 4.61
C ASN A 13 -1.71 13.48 3.33
N ILE A 14 -1.79 12.17 3.08
CA ILE A 14 -2.69 11.60 2.08
C ILE A 14 -3.75 10.84 2.86
N ASP A 15 -5.00 11.26 2.71
CA ASP A 15 -6.13 10.69 3.42
C ASP A 15 -6.79 9.59 2.58
N TYR A 16 -7.13 8.50 3.24
CA TYR A 16 -7.78 7.35 2.65
C TYR A 16 -8.99 6.94 3.48
N VAL A 17 -9.96 6.31 2.82
CA VAL A 17 -11.17 5.74 3.42
C VAL A 17 -11.08 4.23 3.37
N HIS A 18 -11.32 3.57 4.50
CA HIS A 18 -11.35 2.11 4.61
C HIS A 18 -12.42 1.52 3.69
N ILE A 19 -12.10 0.41 3.01
CA ILE A 19 -13.05 -0.38 2.24
C ILE A 19 -13.13 -1.80 2.83
N ASP A 20 -14.34 -2.26 3.12
CA ASP A 20 -14.57 -3.56 3.78
C ASP A 20 -14.26 -4.77 2.87
N GLU A 21 -14.22 -4.55 1.56
CA GLU A 21 -13.89 -5.56 0.55
C GLU A 21 -12.96 -4.97 -0.52
N PRO A 22 -12.01 -5.76 -1.07
CA PRO A 22 -11.66 -7.14 -0.77
C PRO A 22 -10.36 -7.28 0.04
N LEU A 23 -10.38 -8.11 1.09
CA LEU A 23 -9.19 -8.49 1.89
C LEU A 23 -8.30 -9.53 1.19
N ILE A 24 -8.71 -10.05 0.03
CA ILE A 24 -7.90 -10.95 -0.80
C ILE A 24 -7.62 -10.25 -2.12
N ILE A 25 -6.34 -10.09 -2.45
CA ILE A 25 -5.90 -9.41 -3.66
C ILE A 25 -6.01 -10.35 -4.87
N ALA A 26 -7.23 -10.64 -5.30
CA ALA A 26 -7.42 -11.37 -6.56
C ALA A 26 -7.17 -10.45 -7.77
N ALA A 27 -6.58 -10.98 -8.85
CA ALA A 27 -6.34 -10.21 -10.08
C ALA A 27 -7.61 -9.52 -10.64
N LYS A 28 -8.77 -10.18 -10.51
CA LYS A 28 -10.06 -9.58 -10.89
C LYS A 28 -10.47 -8.43 -9.98
N ALA A 29 -10.25 -8.55 -8.67
CA ALA A 29 -10.53 -7.50 -7.71
C ALA A 29 -9.63 -6.27 -7.95
N LEU A 30 -8.34 -6.49 -8.22
CA LEU A 30 -7.44 -5.42 -8.65
C LEU A 30 -7.96 -4.74 -9.91
N SER A 31 -8.26 -5.50 -10.97
CA SER A 31 -8.76 -4.94 -12.23
C SER A 31 -10.05 -4.14 -12.04
N ASP A 32 -11.02 -4.66 -11.30
CA ASP A 32 -12.31 -3.99 -11.07
C ASP A 32 -12.13 -2.67 -10.29
N ILE A 33 -11.19 -2.63 -9.34
CA ILE A 33 -10.92 -1.42 -8.56
C ILE A 33 -10.07 -0.41 -9.33
N LEU A 34 -9.09 -0.88 -10.10
CA LEU A 34 -8.26 -0.05 -10.99
C LEU A 34 -9.09 0.60 -12.11
N CYS A 35 -10.15 -0.08 -12.58
CA CYS A 35 -11.12 0.50 -13.52
C CYS A 35 -11.84 1.73 -12.96
N CYS A 36 -11.92 1.91 -11.64
CA CYS A 36 -12.47 3.12 -11.02
C CYS A 36 -11.49 4.31 -11.00
N GLN A 37 -10.26 4.15 -11.50
CA GLN A 37 -9.21 5.18 -11.58
C GLN A 37 -8.87 5.87 -10.25
N SER A 38 -9.20 5.25 -9.12
CA SER A 38 -8.84 5.75 -7.79
C SER A 38 -7.63 5.00 -7.27
N GLU A 39 -6.71 5.74 -6.64
CA GLU A 39 -5.59 5.15 -5.91
C GLU A 39 -6.09 4.28 -4.75
N LEU A 40 -5.39 3.15 -4.55
CA LEU A 40 -5.57 2.26 -3.40
C LEU A 40 -4.31 2.22 -2.54
N LEU A 41 -4.54 1.95 -1.26
CA LEU A 41 -3.52 1.66 -0.28
C LEU A 41 -3.86 0.33 0.39
N LEU A 42 -2.96 -0.64 0.28
CA LEU A 42 -3.05 -1.93 0.96
C LEU A 42 -2.09 -1.88 2.15
N GLU A 43 -2.56 -2.19 3.34
CA GLU A 43 -1.74 -2.26 4.55
C GLU A 43 -1.44 -3.72 4.90
N PHE A 44 -0.20 -3.98 5.31
CA PHE A 44 0.25 -5.28 5.76
C PHE A 44 0.99 -5.14 7.09
N GLU A 45 0.45 -5.75 8.13
CA GLU A 45 1.14 -5.89 9.42
C GLU A 45 2.32 -6.85 9.28
N GLU A 46 3.43 -6.53 9.96
CA GLU A 46 4.69 -7.28 9.82
C GLU A 46 4.55 -8.76 10.22
N GLU A 47 3.76 -9.04 11.26
CA GLU A 47 3.54 -10.40 11.78
C GLU A 47 2.84 -11.33 10.77
N GLY A 48 1.96 -10.77 9.93
CA GLY A 48 1.19 -11.53 8.93
C GLY A 48 1.78 -11.52 7.53
N LEU A 49 2.88 -10.77 7.31
CA LEU A 49 3.40 -10.52 5.96
C LEU A 49 4.56 -11.43 5.55
N SER A 50 5.48 -11.69 6.47
CA SER A 50 6.73 -12.37 6.12
C SER A 50 7.28 -13.22 7.25
N THR A 51 8.17 -14.14 6.90
CA THR A 51 8.94 -14.95 7.85
C THR A 51 10.43 -14.82 7.58
N MET A 52 11.25 -15.01 8.61
CA MET A 52 12.70 -14.98 8.47
C MET A 52 13.21 -16.36 8.05
N THR A 53 14.01 -16.40 6.98
CA THR A 53 14.70 -17.62 6.50
C THR A 53 16.21 -17.43 6.55
N GLU A 54 16.98 -18.48 6.24
CA GLU A 54 18.44 -18.39 6.14
C GLU A 54 18.91 -17.37 5.09
N ASP A 55 18.13 -17.19 4.02
CA ASP A 55 18.40 -16.26 2.92
C ASP A 55 17.79 -14.86 3.15
N GLY A 56 17.31 -14.56 4.35
CA GLY A 56 16.64 -13.32 4.71
C GLY A 56 15.11 -13.43 4.75
N PRO A 57 14.39 -12.30 4.85
CA PRO A 57 12.94 -12.28 4.94
C PRO A 57 12.29 -12.80 3.65
N LYS A 58 11.19 -13.52 3.81
CA LYS A 58 10.40 -14.12 2.73
C LYS A 58 8.92 -13.87 2.96
N VAL A 59 8.22 -13.38 1.95
CA VAL A 59 6.78 -13.07 2.02
C VAL A 59 5.97 -14.36 1.88
N PHE A 60 4.86 -14.45 2.61
CA PHE A 60 3.97 -15.61 2.53
C PHE A 60 3.34 -15.76 1.14
N ASP A 61 2.91 -16.98 0.80
CA ASP A 61 2.37 -17.26 -0.53
C ASP A 61 1.06 -16.56 -0.82
N THR A 62 0.21 -16.42 0.20
CA THR A 62 -1.03 -15.64 0.14
C THR A 62 -0.76 -14.25 0.70
N LEU A 63 -1.10 -13.21 -0.08
CA LEU A 63 -1.09 -11.83 0.39
C LEU A 63 -2.46 -11.45 0.95
N GLU A 64 -2.54 -11.34 2.27
CA GLU A 64 -3.74 -10.89 2.98
C GLU A 64 -3.46 -9.52 3.62
N PRO A 65 -3.83 -8.41 2.96
CA PRO A 65 -3.76 -7.09 3.59
C PRO A 65 -4.59 -7.06 4.88
N SER A 66 -4.05 -6.46 5.93
CA SER A 66 -4.77 -6.22 7.19
C SER A 66 -5.87 -5.18 7.02
N ALA A 67 -5.67 -4.24 6.09
CA ALA A 67 -6.67 -3.25 5.71
C ALA A 67 -6.47 -2.82 4.26
N VAL A 68 -7.57 -2.45 3.61
CA VAL A 68 -7.55 -1.86 2.28
C VAL A 68 -8.24 -0.50 2.34
N TYR A 69 -7.62 0.48 1.70
CA TYR A 69 -8.12 1.84 1.67
C TYR A 69 -8.16 2.37 0.24
N ARG A 70 -9.10 3.28 0.00
CA ARG A 70 -9.22 4.07 -1.23
C ARG A 70 -8.88 5.52 -0.94
N LEU A 71 -8.20 6.20 -1.86
CA LEU A 71 -7.92 7.63 -1.74
C LEU A 71 -9.21 8.42 -1.45
N ALA A 72 -9.16 9.27 -0.43
CA ALA A 72 -10.28 10.14 -0.10
C ALA A 72 -10.39 11.27 -1.14
N GLU A 73 -11.47 11.29 -1.92
CA GLU A 73 -11.72 12.45 -2.78
C GLU A 73 -12.18 13.64 -1.92
N SER A 74 -11.72 14.84 -2.27
CA SER A 74 -12.00 16.10 -1.55
C SER A 74 -13.50 16.37 -1.35
N LYS A 75 -14.35 15.84 -2.24
CA LYS A 75 -15.81 16.01 -2.22
C LYS A 75 -16.51 15.18 -1.14
N TYR A 76 -15.89 14.09 -0.68
CA TYR A 76 -16.45 13.27 0.39
C TYR A 76 -16.22 13.91 1.77
N ILE A 77 -15.11 14.61 1.98
CA ILE A 77 -14.80 15.27 3.25
C ILE A 77 -15.84 16.36 3.59
N GLU A 78 -16.38 17.06 2.59
CA GLU A 78 -17.42 18.08 2.81
C GLU A 78 -18.84 17.50 2.94
N GLN A 79 -19.15 16.38 2.27
CA GLN A 79 -20.51 15.80 2.30
C GLN A 79 -20.78 14.92 3.53
N THR A 80 -19.77 14.25 4.09
CA THR A 80 -19.95 13.49 5.34
C THR A 80 -20.13 14.41 6.55
N ALA A 81 -19.70 15.67 6.46
CA ALA A 81 -19.88 16.65 7.54
C ALA A 81 -21.31 17.21 7.64
N LEU A 82 -22.15 17.07 6.60
CA LEU A 82 -23.44 17.76 6.57
C LEU A 82 -24.68 16.86 6.58
N ASN A 83 -24.64 15.62 6.06
CA ASN A 83 -25.90 14.93 5.69
C ASN A 83 -26.11 13.47 6.14
N ASN A 84 -25.28 12.84 6.98
CA ASN A 84 -25.63 11.52 7.52
C ASN A 84 -25.19 11.34 8.98
N ILE A 85 -26.20 11.24 9.85
CA ILE A 85 -26.10 11.10 11.31
C ILE A 85 -25.88 9.62 11.74
N ASP A 86 -25.74 8.65 10.84
CA ASP A 86 -25.67 7.21 11.21
C ASP A 86 -24.81 6.30 10.29
N LEU A 87 -23.72 6.81 9.71
CA LEU A 87 -22.63 5.93 9.22
C LEU A 87 -21.47 6.06 10.20
N GLY A 88 -21.06 4.94 10.79
CA GLY A 88 -20.04 4.88 11.83
C GLY A 88 -18.85 5.78 11.52
N ARG A 89 -18.42 6.55 12.53
CA ARG A 89 -17.19 7.36 12.51
C ARG A 89 -15.97 6.48 12.25
N THR A 90 -15.74 6.02 11.02
CA THR A 90 -14.41 5.57 10.61
C THR A 90 -13.65 6.84 10.26
N SER A 91 -12.86 7.34 11.20
CA SER A 91 -11.89 8.39 10.91
C SER A 91 -11.06 7.97 9.70
N PRO A 92 -10.80 8.87 8.73
CA PRO A 92 -9.96 8.54 7.59
C PRO A 92 -8.59 8.06 8.09
N PHE A 93 -8.03 7.07 7.40
CA PHE A 93 -6.65 6.67 7.60
C PHE A 93 -5.76 7.66 6.86
N SER A 94 -4.81 8.28 7.56
CA SER A 94 -3.89 9.23 6.94
C SER A 94 -2.50 8.61 6.84
N LEU A 95 -1.98 8.51 5.61
CA LEU A 95 -0.55 8.35 5.41
C LEU A 95 0.10 9.69 5.76
N GLY A 96 0.66 9.74 6.97
CA GLY A 96 1.11 10.99 7.59
C GLY A 96 2.39 11.55 7.00
N ILE A 97 2.62 12.85 7.18
CA ILE A 97 3.89 13.52 6.84
C ILE A 97 5.09 12.76 7.44
N GLY A 98 6.13 12.59 6.63
CA GLY A 98 7.35 11.91 7.04
C GLY A 98 8.20 11.40 5.88
N GLU A 99 9.26 10.68 6.24
CA GLU A 99 10.12 9.99 5.30
C GLU A 99 9.69 8.52 5.21
N TYR A 100 9.53 8.06 3.97
CA TYR A 100 9.20 6.68 3.67
C TYR A 100 10.28 6.11 2.78
N ILE A 101 10.73 4.90 3.09
CA ILE A 101 11.47 4.11 2.11
C ILE A 101 10.45 3.59 1.11
N PHE A 102 10.76 3.66 -0.18
CA PHE A 102 9.90 3.08 -1.19
C PHE A 102 10.66 2.54 -2.40
N CYS A 103 10.05 1.55 -3.05
CA CYS A 103 10.39 1.14 -4.40
C CYS A 103 9.11 1.15 -5.24
N GLN A 104 9.26 1.32 -6.56
CA GLN A 104 8.15 1.40 -7.49
C GLN A 104 8.41 0.50 -8.69
N GLN A 105 7.36 -0.15 -9.17
CA GLN A 105 7.30 -0.82 -10.46
C GLN A 105 6.00 -0.48 -11.17
N ASP A 106 6.05 -0.41 -12.49
CA ASP A 106 4.84 -0.31 -13.30
C ASP A 106 4.29 -1.72 -13.50
N MET A 107 2.97 -1.84 -13.40
CA MET A 107 2.24 -3.09 -13.59
C MET A 107 1.12 -2.85 -14.61
N ASP A 108 1.00 -3.72 -15.60
CA ASP A 108 -0.15 -3.70 -16.50
C ASP A 108 -1.39 -4.20 -15.74
N CYS A 109 -2.57 -3.64 -16.02
CA CYS A 109 -3.81 -4.03 -15.34
C CYS A 109 -4.21 -5.50 -15.52
N THR A 110 -3.61 -6.19 -16.50
CA THR A 110 -3.78 -7.62 -16.78
C THR A 110 -2.79 -8.51 -16.06
N GLU A 111 -1.74 -7.94 -15.45
CA GLU A 111 -0.79 -8.72 -14.66
C GLU A 111 -1.43 -9.21 -13.35
N GLY A 112 -0.91 -10.31 -12.83
CA GLY A 112 -1.48 -10.99 -11.66
C GLY A 112 -0.88 -10.54 -10.33
N GLU A 113 -1.55 -10.94 -9.24
CA GLU A 113 -1.15 -10.73 -7.83
C GLU A 113 0.32 -11.09 -7.54
N TRP A 114 0.86 -12.08 -8.25
CA TRP A 114 2.25 -12.51 -8.10
C TRP A 114 3.27 -11.37 -8.27
N ARG A 115 2.94 -10.32 -9.04
CA ARG A 115 3.79 -9.13 -9.17
C ARG A 115 3.83 -8.27 -7.93
N LEU A 116 2.69 -8.09 -7.26
CA LEU A 116 2.61 -7.38 -5.99
C LEU A 116 3.44 -8.08 -4.93
N LYS A 117 3.34 -9.41 -4.85
CA LYS A 117 4.15 -10.24 -3.95
C LYS A 117 5.64 -10.10 -4.25
N SER A 118 6.01 -10.21 -5.52
CA SER A 118 7.42 -10.11 -5.94
C SER A 118 8.02 -8.76 -5.54
N LEU A 119 7.32 -7.65 -5.80
CA LEU A 119 7.78 -6.32 -5.42
C LEU A 119 7.90 -6.17 -3.91
N LEU A 120 6.88 -6.60 -3.16
CA LEU A 120 6.87 -6.47 -1.70
C LEU A 120 7.98 -7.30 -1.05
N GLU A 121 8.21 -8.52 -1.53
CA GLU A 121 9.31 -9.36 -1.05
C GLU A 121 10.68 -8.74 -1.37
N GLU A 122 10.88 -8.27 -2.60
CA GLU A 122 12.11 -7.57 -2.98
C GLU A 122 12.33 -6.33 -2.09
N ALA A 123 11.30 -5.53 -1.83
CA ALA A 123 11.35 -4.34 -0.97
C ALA A 123 11.79 -4.67 0.46
N ILE A 124 11.17 -5.70 1.05
CA ILE A 124 11.48 -6.15 2.42
C ILE A 124 12.92 -6.68 2.49
N ARG A 125 13.34 -7.46 1.50
CA ARG A 125 14.70 -8.01 1.43
C ARG A 125 15.74 -6.92 1.29
N GLU A 126 15.49 -5.91 0.46
CA GLU A 126 16.44 -4.83 0.24
C GLU A 126 16.55 -3.93 1.48
N VAL A 127 15.44 -3.63 2.17
CA VAL A 127 15.45 -2.91 3.46
C VAL A 127 16.25 -3.67 4.51
N TRP A 128 16.07 -4.99 4.59
CA TRP A 128 16.83 -5.85 5.50
C TRP A 128 18.33 -5.87 5.16
N TRP A 129 18.68 -6.02 3.87
CA TRP A 129 20.06 -6.05 3.40
C TRP A 129 20.81 -4.74 3.67
N GLN A 130 20.17 -3.61 3.36
CA GLN A 130 20.72 -2.27 3.59
C GLN A 130 20.65 -1.83 5.06
N ARG A 131 20.00 -2.62 5.93
CA ARG A 131 19.80 -2.33 7.37
C ARG A 131 19.13 -0.98 7.61
N VAL A 132 18.14 -0.64 6.78
CA VAL A 132 17.38 0.59 6.93
C VAL A 132 16.43 0.46 8.12
N GLU A 133 16.48 1.41 9.05
CA GLU A 133 15.59 1.44 10.20
C GLU A 133 14.21 1.99 9.80
N CYS A 134 13.21 1.12 9.86
CA CYS A 134 11.82 1.42 9.54
C CYS A 134 10.89 1.09 10.72
N GLU A 135 9.68 1.63 10.70
CA GLU A 135 8.66 1.39 11.71
C GLU A 135 7.26 1.24 11.10
N GLY A 136 6.36 0.63 11.87
CA GLY A 136 4.97 0.42 11.47
C GLY A 136 4.78 -0.59 10.34
N SER A 137 3.57 -0.59 9.79
CA SER A 137 3.11 -1.47 8.73
C SER A 137 3.83 -1.23 7.40
N TRP A 138 3.85 -2.27 6.57
CA TRP A 138 4.16 -2.13 5.15
C TRP A 138 2.91 -1.67 4.38
N PHE A 139 3.12 -0.89 3.34
CA PHE A 139 2.05 -0.45 2.46
C PHE A 139 2.37 -0.77 1.01
N LEU A 140 1.36 -1.21 0.24
CA LEU A 140 1.38 -1.15 -1.21
C LEU A 140 0.42 -0.07 -1.69
N ARG A 141 0.94 0.99 -2.31
CA ARG A 141 0.14 1.99 -3.01
C ARG A 141 -0.01 1.60 -4.47
N LEU A 142 -1.24 1.51 -4.94
CA LEU A 142 -1.60 1.25 -6.32
C LEU A 142 -2.13 2.54 -6.92
N VAL A 143 -1.31 3.21 -7.73
CA VAL A 143 -1.65 4.49 -8.37
C VAL A 143 -1.99 4.23 -9.83
N PRO A 144 -3.27 4.36 -10.25
CA PRO A 144 -3.64 4.22 -11.64
C PRO A 144 -2.98 5.31 -12.51
N GLU A 145 -2.40 4.90 -13.62
CA GLU A 145 -1.76 5.76 -14.63
C GLU A 145 -2.25 5.36 -16.03
N ASP A 146 -3.31 5.99 -16.52
CA ASP A 146 -3.94 5.69 -17.82
C ASP A 146 -4.24 4.19 -18.02
N ASP A 147 -3.36 3.45 -18.71
CA ASP A 147 -3.44 2.01 -19.00
C ASP A 147 -2.58 1.13 -18.06
N ARG A 148 -1.88 1.74 -17.12
CA ARG A 148 -0.92 1.13 -16.19
C ARG A 148 -1.25 1.43 -14.74
N VAL A 149 -0.51 0.77 -13.85
CA VAL A 149 -0.54 1.01 -12.42
C VAL A 149 0.87 1.16 -11.91
N ALA A 150 1.19 2.30 -11.33
CA ALA A 150 2.40 2.45 -10.54
C ALA A 150 2.16 1.78 -9.17
N VAL A 151 2.83 0.65 -8.96
CA VAL A 151 2.81 -0.10 -7.69
C VAL A 151 3.99 0.35 -6.86
N GLN A 152 3.73 0.92 -5.69
CA GLN A 152 4.76 1.40 -4.77
C GLN A 152 4.71 0.61 -3.46
N ALA A 153 5.79 -0.07 -3.08
CA ALA A 153 5.94 -0.61 -1.74
C ALA A 153 6.56 0.43 -0.84
N LEU A 154 5.94 0.74 0.30
CA LEU A 154 6.37 1.78 1.22
C LEU A 154 6.43 1.28 2.66
N ARG A 155 7.39 1.80 3.42
CA ARG A 155 7.43 1.70 4.88
C ARG A 155 7.95 2.99 5.48
N ARG A 156 7.42 3.40 6.62
CA ARG A 156 7.86 4.62 7.29
C ARG A 156 9.28 4.42 7.82
N MET A 157 10.16 5.39 7.58
CA MET A 157 11.49 5.39 8.17
C MET A 157 11.40 5.82 9.64
N LYS A 158 12.20 5.21 10.50
CA LYS A 158 12.28 5.60 11.90
C LYS A 158 13.00 6.95 11.99
N ALA A 159 12.41 7.91 12.71
CA ALA A 159 13.07 9.18 12.97
C ALA A 159 14.34 8.94 13.80
N LYS A 160 15.46 9.56 13.38
CA LYS A 160 16.74 9.51 14.10
C LYS A 160 16.71 10.35 15.38
#